data_AF-A0A2V9T952-F1
#
_entry.id   AF-A0A2V9T952-F1
#
_cell.length_a   1.000
_cell.length_b   1.000
_cell.length_c   1.000
_cell.angle_alpha   90.00
_cell.angle_beta   90.00
_cell.angle_gamma   90.00
#
_symmetry.space_group_name_H-M   'P 1'
#
loop_
_entity.id
_entity.type
_entity.pdbx_description
1 polymer ?
#
loop_
_entity_poly.entity_id
_entity_poly.type
_entity_poly.pdbx_seq_one_letter_code
_entity_poly.pdbx_strand_id
1 'polypeptide(L)'
;MRGKDEQQLDVFSYISPEQRVPQDHPLRSLRAMTDEALQQLQPRFNKLYAKTGRPSIAPEKLLRALLLQALYSVRSERMLMEQLDYNLLFRWFVGLNMDDSIWDVTVFTKNRERLLDGDIAEAFFQAVLKQAGERNLLSDEHFTVDGTLLEAWASLKSFQRKDAKNAVPPDDPGNATVDFHREKRSNETHESKTDPDAKLARKGKGKEAKLSYNGNLLVENRNGLIVNTEVFEANGTAERDAALVMLEQITGTKQVTVGGDKAYDTADFVTECRNLKVTPHVAQNLERPGGSAIDARTTQHPGYAISQRKRKRIEECFGWLKTIALLRKVRHRGVFKVGWVFTFAAAAYNLVRMRNLAIQAS
;
A
#
# COMPACT_ATOMS: atom_id res chain seq x y z
N MET A 1 22.86 43.68 14.46
CA MET A 1 22.23 44.69 13.58
C MET A 1 21.03 44.07 12.90
N ARG A 2 19.88 44.76 12.83
CA ARG A 2 18.69 44.27 12.12
C ARG A 2 18.84 44.54 10.63
N GLY A 3 18.64 43.52 9.79
CA GLY A 3 18.56 43.71 8.33
C GLY A 3 17.37 44.60 7.93
N LYS A 4 17.42 45.18 6.74
CA LYS A 4 16.28 45.88 6.14
C LYS A 4 15.37 44.86 5.45
N ASP A 5 14.06 45.03 5.61
CA ASP A 5 13.03 44.24 4.92
C ASP A 5 12.75 44.90 3.56
N GLU A 6 13.58 44.58 2.57
CA GLU A 6 13.47 45.08 1.21
C GLU A 6 12.72 44.05 0.36
N GLN A 7 11.50 44.39 -0.04
CA GLN A 7 10.67 43.56 -0.93
C GLN A 7 10.85 44.04 -2.36
N GLN A 8 11.96 43.65 -2.99
CA GLN A 8 12.18 43.87 -4.42
C GLN A 8 11.78 42.61 -5.19
N LEU A 9 10.84 42.74 -6.11
CA LEU A 9 10.42 41.65 -6.98
C LEU A 9 11.41 41.54 -8.14
N ASP A 10 12.27 40.53 -8.11
CA ASP A 10 13.13 40.21 -9.25
C ASP A 10 12.25 39.78 -10.43
N VAL A 11 12.46 40.42 -11.60
CA VAL A 11 11.71 40.13 -12.83
C VAL A 11 12.15 38.81 -13.46
N PHE A 12 13.38 38.36 -13.20
CA PHE A 12 13.94 37.10 -13.70
C PHE A 12 14.72 36.37 -12.60
N SER A 13 14.52 35.06 -12.48
CA SER A 13 15.34 34.19 -11.64
C SER A 13 16.08 33.17 -12.52
N TYR A 14 17.41 33.14 -12.40
CA TYR A 14 18.27 32.21 -13.14
C TYR A 14 18.63 30.95 -12.33
N ILE A 15 18.04 30.78 -11.14
CA ILE A 15 18.33 29.65 -10.25
C ILE A 15 17.42 28.49 -10.63
N SER A 16 18.01 27.35 -11.00
CA SER A 16 17.24 26.15 -11.33
C SER A 16 16.64 25.51 -10.06
N PRO A 17 15.53 24.76 -10.18
CA PRO A 17 15.00 24.00 -9.05
C PRO A 17 16.03 23.02 -8.45
N GLU A 18 16.94 22.51 -9.28
CA GLU A 18 18.06 21.65 -8.87
C GLU A 18 18.99 22.35 -7.86
N GLN A 19 19.30 23.63 -8.06
CA GLN A 19 20.12 24.40 -7.12
C GLN A 19 19.35 24.81 -5.86
N ARG A 20 18.02 24.88 -5.94
CA ARG A 20 17.17 25.31 -4.83
C ARG A 20 16.94 24.20 -3.80
N VAL A 21 16.93 22.94 -4.24
CA VAL A 21 16.75 21.79 -3.35
C VAL A 21 18.08 21.44 -2.66
N PRO A 22 18.17 21.48 -1.32
CA PRO A 22 19.40 21.15 -0.59
C PRO A 22 19.97 19.77 -0.97
N GLN A 23 21.29 19.63 -0.98
CA GLN A 23 21.97 18.39 -1.39
C GLN A 23 21.72 17.21 -0.43
N ASP A 24 21.47 17.52 0.84
CA ASP A 24 21.12 16.59 1.90
C ASP A 24 19.60 16.33 2.00
N HIS A 25 18.79 16.96 1.13
CA HIS A 25 17.34 16.80 1.19
C HIS A 25 16.93 15.34 0.92
N PRO A 26 16.10 14.70 1.77
CA PRO A 26 15.80 13.27 1.67
C PRO A 26 15.22 12.81 0.33
N LEU A 27 14.46 13.68 -0.36
CA LEU A 27 13.91 13.37 -1.67
C LEU A 27 14.95 13.17 -2.77
N ARG A 28 16.22 13.59 -2.60
CA ARG A 28 17.30 13.31 -3.56
C ARG A 28 17.59 11.82 -3.68
N SER A 29 17.80 11.17 -2.55
CA SER A 29 18.00 9.72 -2.53
C SER A 29 16.76 8.98 -3.04
N LEU A 30 15.55 9.41 -2.64
CA LEU A 30 14.32 8.80 -3.15
C LEU A 30 14.16 8.98 -4.65
N ARG A 31 14.46 10.17 -5.18
CA ARG A 31 14.35 10.47 -6.62
C ARG A 31 15.30 9.58 -7.42
N ALA A 32 16.55 9.42 -6.99
CA ALA A 32 17.51 8.55 -7.66
C ALA A 32 17.02 7.09 -7.72
N MET A 33 16.57 6.52 -6.59
CA MET A 33 16.01 5.16 -6.55
C MET A 33 14.73 5.03 -7.38
N THR A 34 13.90 6.06 -7.38
CA THR A 34 12.68 6.11 -8.19
C THR A 34 13.02 6.12 -9.68
N ASP A 35 13.97 6.95 -10.11
CA ASP A 35 14.39 7.08 -11.49
C ASP A 35 15.01 5.78 -12.01
N GLU A 36 15.81 5.11 -11.19
CA GLU A 36 16.33 3.77 -11.47
C GLU A 36 15.21 2.74 -11.66
N ALA A 37 14.18 2.75 -10.82
CA ALA A 37 13.02 1.86 -10.99
C ALA A 37 12.25 2.20 -12.27
N LEU A 38 12.00 3.48 -12.54
CA LEU A 38 11.27 3.94 -13.73
C LEU A 38 11.98 3.58 -15.04
N GLN A 39 13.32 3.57 -15.07
CA GLN A 39 14.08 3.11 -16.22
C GLN A 39 13.77 1.63 -16.56
N GLN A 40 13.62 0.77 -15.56
CA GLN A 40 13.26 -0.63 -15.77
C GLN A 40 11.83 -0.80 -16.32
N LEU A 41 10.95 0.16 -16.05
CA LEU A 41 9.55 0.14 -16.52
C LEU A 41 9.37 0.69 -17.94
N GLN A 42 10.39 1.27 -18.57
CA GLN A 42 10.33 1.82 -19.93
C GLN A 42 9.64 0.89 -20.96
N PRO A 43 9.95 -0.43 -21.01
CA PRO A 43 9.29 -1.33 -21.96
C PRO A 43 7.78 -1.47 -21.73
N ARG A 44 7.32 -1.35 -20.48
CA ARG A 44 5.90 -1.40 -20.11
C ARG A 44 5.20 -0.09 -20.49
N PHE A 45 5.84 1.04 -20.21
CA PHE A 45 5.32 2.36 -20.59
C PHE A 45 5.12 2.49 -22.10
N ASN A 46 6.08 1.99 -22.89
CA ASN A 46 6.00 2.02 -24.36
C ASN A 46 4.83 1.19 -24.93
N LYS A 47 4.27 0.25 -24.17
CA LYS A 47 3.08 -0.53 -24.57
C LYS A 47 1.77 0.17 -24.17
N LEU A 48 1.78 0.94 -23.09
CA LEU A 48 0.59 1.63 -22.56
C LEU A 48 0.27 2.94 -23.30
N TYR A 49 1.26 3.58 -23.91
CA TYR A 49 1.10 4.88 -24.56
C TYR A 49 1.30 4.77 -26.07
N ALA A 50 0.40 5.42 -26.83
CA ALA A 50 0.50 5.49 -28.28
C ALA A 50 1.74 6.28 -28.71
N LYS A 51 2.39 5.83 -29.80
CA LYS A 51 3.56 6.51 -30.39
C LYS A 51 3.19 7.78 -31.16
N THR A 52 1.91 7.99 -31.45
CA THR A 52 1.39 9.10 -32.26
C THR A 52 0.25 9.82 -31.55
N GLY A 53 0.12 11.12 -31.81
CA GLY A 53 -0.92 11.99 -31.22
C GLY A 53 -0.35 13.11 -30.33
N ARG A 54 -1.24 13.88 -29.70
CA ARG A 54 -0.86 14.94 -28.76
C ARG A 54 -0.10 14.31 -27.57
N PRO A 55 1.09 14.82 -27.19
CA PRO A 55 1.82 14.31 -26.04
C PRO A 55 0.94 14.35 -24.78
N SER A 56 0.80 13.19 -24.14
CA SER A 56 0.17 13.09 -22.83
C SER A 56 1.19 13.29 -21.72
N ILE A 57 0.74 13.30 -20.46
CA ILE A 57 1.65 13.32 -19.31
C ILE A 57 2.51 12.05 -19.33
N ALA A 58 3.82 12.22 -19.22
CA ALA A 58 4.76 11.10 -19.18
C ALA A 58 4.50 10.21 -17.93
N PRO A 59 4.46 8.87 -18.07
CA PRO A 59 4.17 7.96 -16.95
C PRO A 59 5.15 8.09 -15.79
N GLU A 60 6.40 8.46 -16.06
CA GLU A 60 7.42 8.76 -15.06
C GLU A 60 6.99 9.94 -14.19
N LYS A 61 6.51 11.02 -14.81
CA LYS A 61 6.03 12.21 -14.08
C LYS A 61 4.79 11.87 -13.24
N LEU A 62 3.90 11.03 -13.74
CA LEU A 62 2.72 10.56 -13.00
C LEU A 62 3.13 9.75 -11.76
N LEU A 63 4.01 8.76 -11.90
CA LEU A 63 4.45 7.93 -10.77
C LEU A 63 5.22 8.76 -9.73
N ARG A 64 6.08 9.69 -10.14
CA ARG A 64 6.72 10.62 -9.20
C ARG A 64 5.70 11.50 -8.47
N ALA A 65 4.68 11.99 -9.16
CA ALA A 65 3.61 12.77 -8.54
C ALA A 65 2.79 11.93 -7.54
N LEU A 66 2.49 10.67 -7.86
CA LEU A 66 1.82 9.73 -6.96
C LEU A 66 2.68 9.36 -5.74
N LEU A 67 4.00 9.23 -5.91
CA LEU A 67 4.91 9.07 -4.78
C LEU A 67 4.85 10.28 -3.85
N LEU A 68 4.88 11.51 -4.38
CA LEU A 68 4.69 12.71 -3.54
C LEU A 68 3.36 12.69 -2.80
N GLN A 69 2.30 12.23 -3.46
CA GLN A 69 0.98 12.10 -2.83
C GLN A 69 1.03 11.18 -1.60
N ALA A 70 1.72 10.04 -1.70
CA ALA A 70 1.92 9.12 -0.58
C ALA A 70 2.87 9.70 0.48
N LEU A 71 4.03 10.21 0.07
CA LEU A 71 5.10 10.67 0.98
C LEU A 71 4.71 11.89 1.81
N TYR A 72 3.92 12.80 1.24
CA TYR A 72 3.47 14.04 1.91
C TYR A 72 1.99 14.00 2.30
N SER A 73 1.35 12.83 2.24
CA SER A 73 -0.05 12.65 2.63
C SER A 73 -0.99 13.65 1.92
N VAL A 74 -0.73 13.96 0.65
CA VAL A 74 -1.56 14.88 -0.13
C VAL A 74 -2.91 14.23 -0.41
N ARG A 75 -3.98 14.85 0.09
CA ARG A 75 -5.29 14.19 0.20
C ARG A 75 -6.11 14.10 -1.08
N SER A 76 -5.72 14.80 -2.14
CA SER A 76 -6.43 14.77 -3.42
C SER A 76 -5.51 15.13 -4.57
N GLU A 77 -5.88 14.72 -5.78
CA GLU A 77 -5.17 15.10 -7.00
C GLU A 77 -5.29 16.61 -7.28
N ARG A 78 -6.40 17.25 -6.90
CA ARG A 78 -6.53 18.71 -6.97
C ARG A 78 -5.50 19.42 -6.10
N MET A 79 -5.35 18.98 -4.85
CA MET A 79 -4.32 19.51 -3.95
C MET A 79 -2.90 19.19 -4.45
N LEU A 80 -2.72 18.04 -5.12
CA LEU A 80 -1.44 17.69 -5.73
C LEU A 80 -1.09 18.64 -6.89
N MET A 81 -2.05 18.97 -7.76
CA MET A 81 -1.83 19.94 -8.84
C MET A 81 -1.54 21.33 -8.26
N GLU A 82 -2.29 21.76 -7.25
CA GLU A 82 -2.06 23.02 -6.53
C GLU A 82 -0.65 23.06 -5.92
N GLN A 83 -0.22 22.00 -5.24
CA GLN A 83 1.15 21.90 -4.71
C GLN A 83 2.20 21.93 -5.82
N LEU A 84 1.97 21.23 -6.94
CA LEU A 84 2.90 21.27 -8.07
C LEU A 84 2.94 22.63 -8.77
N ASP A 85 1.92 23.48 -8.61
CA ASP A 85 1.89 24.80 -9.20
C ASP A 85 2.91 25.74 -8.53
N TYR A 86 2.96 25.76 -7.20
CA TYR A 86 3.83 26.69 -6.45
C TYR A 86 5.02 26.05 -5.72
N ASN A 87 5.05 24.74 -5.50
CA ASN A 87 6.08 24.10 -4.67
C ASN A 87 7.28 23.63 -5.51
N LEU A 88 8.35 24.42 -5.51
CA LEU A 88 9.58 24.13 -6.26
C LEU A 88 10.18 22.74 -5.96
N LEU A 89 10.08 22.26 -4.71
CA LEU A 89 10.58 20.93 -4.34
C LEU A 89 9.77 19.83 -5.04
N PHE A 90 8.45 19.98 -5.11
CA PHE A 90 7.57 19.00 -5.76
C PHE A 90 7.78 19.00 -7.27
N ARG A 91 7.88 20.19 -7.87
CA ARG A 91 8.20 20.35 -9.30
C ARG A 91 9.52 19.70 -9.64
N TRP A 92 10.56 19.99 -8.86
CA TRP A 92 11.87 19.37 -9.01
C TRP A 92 11.77 17.85 -8.94
N PHE A 93 11.13 17.29 -7.90
CA PHE A 93 11.02 15.84 -7.74
C PHE A 93 10.30 15.18 -8.92
N VAL A 94 9.23 15.79 -9.43
CA VAL A 94 8.47 15.27 -10.58
C VAL A 94 9.25 15.40 -11.90
N GLY A 95 10.16 16.38 -12.00
CA GLY A 95 10.87 16.72 -13.24
C GLY A 95 10.14 17.77 -14.07
N LEU A 96 9.52 18.76 -13.41
CA LEU A 96 8.99 19.98 -14.02
C LEU A 96 9.98 21.12 -13.82
N ASN A 97 10.11 21.99 -14.83
CA ASN A 97 10.83 23.25 -14.70
C ASN A 97 10.04 24.23 -13.83
N MET A 98 10.57 25.40 -13.50
CA MET A 98 9.84 26.41 -12.74
C MET A 98 8.60 26.90 -13.49
N ASP A 99 8.71 27.13 -14.80
CA ASP A 99 7.68 27.81 -15.59
C ASP A 99 6.77 26.87 -16.39
N ASP A 100 6.98 25.54 -16.33
CA ASP A 100 6.12 24.57 -17.00
C ASP A 100 4.66 24.74 -16.51
N SER A 101 3.68 24.82 -17.42
CA SER A 101 2.28 24.84 -17.00
C SER A 101 1.92 23.54 -16.28
N ILE A 102 1.22 23.64 -15.15
CA ILE A 102 0.73 22.45 -14.45
C ILE A 102 -0.42 21.80 -15.21
N TRP A 103 -0.57 20.49 -15.04
CA TRP A 103 -1.63 19.73 -15.71
C TRP A 103 -3.00 20.04 -15.12
N ASP A 104 -4.02 20.06 -15.99
CA ASP A 104 -5.40 20.00 -15.53
C ASP A 104 -5.65 18.71 -14.73
N VAL A 105 -6.39 18.82 -13.63
CA VAL A 105 -6.66 17.71 -12.70
C VAL A 105 -7.35 16.55 -13.44
N THR A 106 -8.28 16.84 -14.35
CA THR A 106 -9.02 15.81 -15.10
C THR A 106 -8.09 15.04 -16.05
N VAL A 107 -7.15 15.75 -16.66
CA VAL A 107 -6.13 15.14 -17.53
C VAL A 107 -5.21 14.23 -16.70
N PHE A 108 -4.80 14.68 -15.51
CA PHE A 108 -4.03 13.86 -14.58
C PHE A 108 -4.80 12.58 -14.18
N THR A 109 -6.04 12.72 -13.72
CA THR A 109 -6.88 11.59 -13.28
C THR A 109 -7.01 10.54 -14.39
N LYS A 110 -7.32 10.96 -15.62
CA LYS A 110 -7.48 10.06 -16.79
C LYS A 110 -6.20 9.33 -17.15
N ASN A 111 -5.04 10.00 -17.07
CA ASN A 111 -3.77 9.34 -17.34
C ASN A 111 -3.38 8.36 -16.22
N ARG A 112 -3.68 8.71 -14.97
CA ARG A 112 -3.49 7.80 -13.83
C ARG A 112 -4.37 6.55 -13.93
N GLU A 113 -5.58 6.64 -14.50
CA GLU A 113 -6.42 5.43 -14.75
C GLU A 113 -5.70 4.41 -15.64
N ARG A 114 -4.99 4.86 -16.67
CA ARG A 114 -4.21 3.98 -17.55
C ARG A 114 -3.11 3.23 -16.82
N LEU A 115 -2.55 3.83 -15.76
CA LEU A 115 -1.56 3.16 -14.90
C LEU A 115 -2.23 2.13 -13.98
N LEU A 116 -3.44 2.44 -13.49
CA LEU A 116 -4.21 1.53 -12.63
C LEU A 116 -4.67 0.28 -13.38
N ASP A 117 -5.01 0.41 -14.66
CA ASP A 117 -5.53 -0.70 -15.46
C ASP A 117 -4.45 -1.74 -15.85
N GLY A 118 -3.18 -1.45 -15.56
CA GLY A 118 -2.04 -2.33 -15.82
C GLY A 118 -1.34 -2.81 -14.55
N ASP A 119 -0.32 -3.65 -14.74
CA ASP A 119 0.53 -4.20 -13.67
C ASP A 119 1.68 -3.26 -13.26
N ILE A 120 1.50 -1.95 -13.44
CA ILE A 120 2.55 -0.95 -13.20
C ILE A 120 2.94 -0.86 -11.73
N ALA A 121 2.00 -0.94 -10.79
CA ALA A 121 2.32 -0.94 -9.37
C ALA A 121 3.18 -2.13 -8.99
N GLU A 122 2.81 -3.33 -9.46
CA GLU A 122 3.57 -4.55 -9.22
C GLU A 122 4.96 -4.47 -9.85
N ALA A 123 5.06 -4.05 -11.11
CA ALA A 123 6.34 -3.87 -11.79
C ALA A 123 7.24 -2.87 -11.07
N PHE A 124 6.69 -1.75 -10.59
CA PHE A 124 7.44 -0.75 -9.84
C PHE A 124 7.90 -1.30 -8.48
N PHE A 125 7.03 -2.02 -7.77
CA PHE A 125 7.36 -2.68 -6.51
C PHE A 125 8.49 -3.71 -6.68
N GLN A 126 8.41 -4.56 -7.71
CA GLN A 126 9.47 -5.52 -8.04
C GLN A 126 10.79 -4.83 -8.44
N ALA A 127 10.73 -3.71 -9.17
CA ALA A 127 11.94 -2.94 -9.48
C ALA A 127 12.61 -2.36 -8.22
N VAL A 128 11.82 -1.90 -7.24
CA VAL A 128 12.34 -1.45 -5.93
C VAL A 128 12.92 -2.61 -5.13
N LEU A 129 12.27 -3.78 -5.14
CA LEU A 129 12.79 -4.99 -4.49
C LEU A 129 14.10 -5.46 -5.12
N LYS A 130 14.21 -5.41 -6.44
CA LYS A 130 15.45 -5.72 -7.15
C LYS A 130 16.61 -4.83 -6.68
N GLN A 131 16.38 -3.51 -6.60
CA GLN A 131 17.38 -2.58 -6.05
C GLN A 131 17.76 -2.93 -4.60
N ALA A 132 16.78 -3.31 -3.77
CA ALA A 132 17.06 -3.74 -2.40
C ALA A 132 17.90 -5.02 -2.35
N GLY A 133 17.65 -5.98 -3.25
CA GLY A 133 18.46 -7.18 -3.41
C GLY A 133 19.90 -6.88 -3.85
N GLU A 134 20.08 -6.03 -4.86
CA GLU A 134 21.40 -5.59 -5.36
C GLU A 134 22.22 -4.86 -4.29
N ARG A 135 21.56 -4.17 -3.36
CA ARG A 135 22.18 -3.52 -2.20
C ARG A 135 22.33 -4.45 -0.99
N ASN A 136 22.06 -5.74 -1.15
CA ASN A 136 22.09 -6.74 -0.09
C ASN A 136 21.25 -6.34 1.14
N LEU A 137 20.08 -5.75 0.91
CA LEU A 137 19.12 -5.35 1.95
C LEU A 137 18.02 -6.38 2.20
N LEU A 138 17.84 -7.36 1.32
CA LEU A 138 16.84 -8.43 1.47
C LEU A 138 17.44 -9.72 2.06
N SER A 139 16.67 -10.42 2.89
CA SER A 139 16.96 -11.77 3.35
C SER A 139 15.93 -12.73 2.76
N ASP A 140 16.37 -13.93 2.41
CA ASP A 140 15.55 -15.01 1.84
C ASP A 140 15.15 -16.07 2.89
N GLU A 141 15.37 -15.83 4.18
CA GLU A 141 15.26 -16.87 5.22
C GLU A 141 14.07 -16.66 6.17
N HIS A 142 13.84 -15.42 6.61
CA HIS A 142 12.91 -15.14 7.70
C HIS A 142 11.94 -14.03 7.35
N PHE A 143 10.65 -14.36 7.31
CA PHE A 143 9.57 -13.46 6.96
C PHE A 143 8.55 -13.33 8.09
N THR A 144 7.69 -12.34 7.99
CA THR A 144 6.49 -12.16 8.80
C THR A 144 5.32 -11.87 7.88
N VAL A 145 4.19 -12.53 8.12
CA VAL A 145 2.92 -12.26 7.45
C VAL A 145 1.91 -11.73 8.45
N ASP A 146 1.15 -10.74 8.02
CA ASP A 146 0.03 -10.21 8.78
C ASP A 146 -0.93 -9.44 7.86
N GLY A 147 -2.17 -9.30 8.32
CA GLY A 147 -3.27 -8.68 7.61
C GLY A 147 -3.76 -7.40 8.27
N THR A 148 -4.43 -6.56 7.49
CA THR A 148 -5.03 -5.35 8.03
C THR A 148 -6.30 -4.94 7.29
N LEU A 149 -7.29 -4.47 8.05
CA LEU A 149 -8.48 -3.89 7.45
C LEU A 149 -8.18 -2.51 6.85
N LEU A 150 -8.56 -2.34 5.59
CA LEU A 150 -8.56 -1.10 4.83
C LEU A 150 -10.02 -0.63 4.68
N GLU A 151 -10.41 0.44 5.37
CA GLU A 151 -11.80 0.93 5.32
C GLU A 151 -12.14 1.42 3.91
N ALA A 152 -13.25 0.94 3.34
CA ALA A 152 -13.72 1.40 2.03
C ALA A 152 -14.38 2.78 2.13
N TRP A 153 -14.31 3.59 1.07
CA TRP A 153 -15.11 4.81 0.94
C TRP A 153 -16.55 4.50 0.50
N ALA A 154 -17.21 3.64 1.27
CA ALA A 154 -18.59 3.21 1.07
C ALA A 154 -19.41 3.45 2.35
N SER A 155 -20.67 3.84 2.18
CA SER A 155 -21.58 4.09 3.30
C SER A 155 -22.26 2.81 3.75
N LEU A 156 -22.47 2.62 5.06
CA LEU A 156 -23.32 1.53 5.56
C LEU A 156 -24.77 1.61 5.02
N LYS A 157 -25.22 2.77 4.52
CA LYS A 157 -26.50 2.93 3.82
C LYS A 157 -26.54 2.22 2.46
N SER A 158 -25.41 2.07 1.79
CA SER A 158 -25.36 1.32 0.53
C SER A 158 -25.27 -0.19 0.76
N PHE A 159 -25.02 -0.64 1.99
CA PHE A 159 -25.03 -2.05 2.38
C PHE A 159 -26.47 -2.56 2.52
N GLN A 160 -27.00 -3.08 1.42
CA GLN A 160 -28.40 -3.45 1.23
C GLN A 160 -28.52 -4.94 0.91
N ARG A 161 -29.71 -5.49 1.14
CA ARG A 161 -30.02 -6.88 0.81
C ARG A 161 -29.80 -7.18 -0.67
N LYS A 162 -29.22 -8.34 -0.98
CA LYS A 162 -28.93 -8.77 -2.36
C LYS A 162 -30.21 -9.02 -3.18
N ASP A 163 -31.25 -9.53 -2.53
CA ASP A 163 -32.54 -9.90 -3.11
C ASP A 163 -33.55 -8.75 -3.19
N ALA A 164 -33.21 -7.57 -2.67
CA ALA A 164 -34.07 -6.40 -2.77
C ALA A 164 -34.11 -5.90 -4.22
N LYS A 165 -35.19 -6.22 -4.94
CA LYS A 165 -35.54 -5.56 -6.20
C LYS A 165 -35.88 -4.11 -5.88
N ASN A 166 -35.05 -3.18 -6.36
CA ASN A 166 -35.26 -1.72 -6.36
C ASN A 166 -36.17 -1.24 -5.22
N ALA A 167 -35.60 -1.11 -4.01
CA ALA A 167 -36.30 -0.45 -2.93
C ALA A 167 -36.77 0.94 -3.42
N VAL A 168 -38.05 1.22 -3.22
CA VAL A 168 -38.77 2.45 -3.60
C VAL A 168 -37.90 3.69 -3.33
N PRO A 169 -37.90 4.71 -4.21
CA PRO A 169 -37.15 5.93 -3.97
C PRO A 169 -37.55 6.50 -2.60
N PRO A 170 -36.61 6.93 -1.76
CA PRO A 170 -36.95 7.56 -0.50
C PRO A 170 -37.76 8.83 -0.76
N ASP A 171 -38.64 9.22 0.18
CA ASP A 171 -39.35 10.52 0.20
C ASP A 171 -38.40 11.75 0.17
N ASP A 172 -37.07 11.53 0.23
CA ASP A 172 -36.03 12.56 0.16
C ASP A 172 -34.92 12.14 -0.84
N PRO A 173 -34.71 12.88 -1.96
CA PRO A 173 -33.73 12.54 -3.01
C PRO A 173 -32.28 12.46 -2.53
N GLY A 174 -31.95 13.05 -1.37
CA GLY A 174 -30.58 13.19 -0.91
C GLY A 174 -30.14 12.20 0.16
N ASN A 175 -31.05 11.75 1.05
CA ASN A 175 -30.62 11.04 2.26
C ASN A 175 -31.73 10.20 2.92
N ALA A 176 -32.09 9.06 2.34
CA ALA A 176 -33.02 8.10 2.95
C ALA A 176 -32.69 7.83 4.43
N THR A 177 -33.68 8.00 5.31
CA THR A 177 -33.68 7.44 6.66
C THR A 177 -33.91 5.94 6.56
N VAL A 178 -32.83 5.18 6.40
CA VAL A 178 -32.87 3.72 6.55
C VAL A 178 -32.89 3.44 8.05
N ASP A 179 -33.95 2.86 8.58
CA ASP A 179 -33.95 2.36 9.96
C ASP A 179 -33.07 1.10 10.03
N PHE A 180 -32.05 1.14 10.88
CA PHE A 180 -31.07 0.06 11.05
C PHE A 180 -31.40 -0.86 12.21
N HIS A 181 -32.48 -0.58 12.95
CA HIS A 181 -32.84 -1.36 14.14
C HIS A 181 -33.53 -2.67 13.76
N ARG A 182 -33.06 -3.78 14.36
CA ARG A 182 -33.63 -5.15 14.36
C ARG A 182 -33.27 -6.09 13.20
N GLU A 183 -32.57 -5.66 12.15
CA GLU A 183 -32.13 -6.56 11.07
C GLU A 183 -30.65 -6.96 11.21
N LYS A 184 -30.37 -8.27 11.26
CA LYS A 184 -29.01 -8.79 11.29
C LYS A 184 -28.41 -8.74 9.88
N ARG A 185 -27.49 -7.80 9.64
CA ARG A 185 -26.78 -7.69 8.35
C ARG A 185 -25.55 -8.58 8.33
N SER A 186 -25.39 -9.38 7.27
CA SER A 186 -24.22 -10.23 7.01
C SER A 186 -23.78 -10.12 5.56
N ASN A 187 -22.52 -10.46 5.27
CA ASN A 187 -22.00 -10.48 3.90
C ASN A 187 -22.67 -11.54 3.00
N GLU A 188 -23.36 -12.51 3.59
CA GLU A 188 -24.14 -13.50 2.86
C GLU A 188 -25.41 -12.86 2.29
N THR A 189 -26.13 -12.10 3.12
CA THR A 189 -27.46 -11.55 2.82
C THR A 189 -27.42 -10.15 2.21
N HIS A 190 -26.37 -9.38 2.48
CA HIS A 190 -26.22 -7.99 2.10
C HIS A 190 -24.92 -7.74 1.33
N GLU A 191 -24.93 -6.71 0.49
CA GLU A 191 -23.78 -6.22 -0.26
C GLU A 191 -23.83 -4.70 -0.39
N SER A 192 -22.68 -4.06 -0.59
CA SER A 192 -22.63 -2.62 -0.83
C SER A 192 -22.92 -2.31 -2.30
N LYS A 193 -24.01 -1.58 -2.57
CA LYS A 193 -24.40 -1.19 -3.94
C LYS A 193 -23.44 -0.19 -4.59
N THR A 194 -22.62 0.50 -3.79
CA THR A 194 -21.62 1.47 -4.29
C THR A 194 -20.24 0.87 -4.49
N ASP A 195 -19.98 -0.27 -3.83
CA ASP A 195 -18.69 -0.96 -3.79
C ASP A 195 -18.91 -2.43 -3.34
N PRO A 196 -19.24 -3.35 -4.25
CA PRO A 196 -19.65 -4.73 -3.91
C PRO A 196 -18.54 -5.60 -3.29
N ASP A 197 -17.28 -5.27 -3.58
CA ASP A 197 -16.11 -6.00 -3.10
C ASP A 197 -15.80 -5.68 -1.63
N ALA A 198 -16.22 -4.51 -1.15
CA ALA A 198 -16.04 -4.12 0.24
C ALA A 198 -17.00 -4.90 1.16
N LYS A 199 -16.44 -5.72 2.06
CA LYS A 199 -17.21 -6.57 2.98
C LYS A 199 -17.35 -5.94 4.35
N LEU A 200 -18.47 -6.22 5.01
CA LEU A 200 -18.70 -5.84 6.40
C LEU A 200 -17.75 -6.64 7.30
N ALA A 201 -16.76 -5.96 7.87
CA ALA A 201 -15.74 -6.56 8.72
C ALA A 201 -15.61 -5.80 10.05
N ARG A 202 -15.13 -6.49 11.10
CA ARG A 202 -14.88 -5.91 12.43
C ARG A 202 -13.44 -6.19 12.81
N LYS A 203 -12.72 -5.17 13.31
CA LYS A 203 -11.33 -5.32 13.78
C LYS A 203 -11.23 -6.15 15.07
N GLY A 204 -12.31 -6.28 15.83
CA GLY A 204 -12.33 -7.06 17.07
C GLY A 204 -13.67 -7.00 17.79
N LYS A 205 -13.79 -7.77 18.87
CA LYS A 205 -15.00 -7.77 19.72
C LYS A 205 -15.26 -6.36 20.27
N GLY A 206 -16.51 -5.91 20.18
CA GLY A 206 -16.92 -4.58 20.66
C GLY A 206 -16.47 -3.40 19.77
N LYS A 207 -15.82 -3.64 18.63
CA LYS A 207 -15.52 -2.59 17.64
C LYS A 207 -16.60 -2.52 16.57
N GLU A 208 -16.80 -1.31 16.05
CA GLU A 208 -17.73 -1.05 14.97
C GLU A 208 -17.42 -1.90 13.73
N ALA A 209 -18.47 -2.35 13.05
CA ALA A 209 -18.35 -3.02 11.76
C ALA A 209 -18.28 -1.98 10.64
N LYS A 210 -17.31 -2.13 9.75
CA LYS A 210 -17.10 -1.22 8.63
C LYS A 210 -16.94 -2.00 7.34
N LEU A 211 -17.40 -1.42 6.24
CA LEU A 211 -17.10 -1.95 4.91
C LEU A 211 -15.60 -1.80 4.66
N SER A 212 -14.92 -2.91 4.44
CA SER A 212 -13.47 -2.96 4.38
C SER A 212 -12.97 -3.98 3.36
N TYR A 213 -11.74 -3.76 2.92
CA TYR A 213 -10.89 -4.75 2.28
C TYR A 213 -9.90 -5.30 3.30
N ASN A 214 -9.27 -6.42 3.00
CA ASN A 214 -8.21 -7.00 3.79
C ASN A 214 -6.90 -6.91 3.00
N GLY A 215 -5.99 -6.03 3.44
CA GLY A 215 -4.67 -5.85 2.84
C GLY A 215 -3.61 -6.56 3.67
N ASN A 216 -2.79 -7.37 3.01
CA ASN A 216 -1.86 -8.30 3.62
C ASN A 216 -0.44 -8.00 3.16
N LEU A 217 0.51 -8.09 4.08
CA LEU A 217 1.92 -7.89 3.79
C LEU A 217 2.70 -9.14 4.14
N LEU A 218 3.68 -9.44 3.31
CA LEU A 218 4.82 -10.28 3.67
C LEU A 218 6.04 -9.37 3.83
N VAL A 219 6.69 -9.42 4.98
CA VAL A 219 7.83 -8.56 5.33
C VAL A 219 9.04 -9.41 5.67
N GLU A 220 10.21 -9.09 5.12
CA GLU A 220 11.46 -9.74 5.54
C GLU A 220 11.93 -9.19 6.89
N ASN A 221 12.43 -10.07 7.76
CA ASN A 221 12.64 -9.75 9.17
C ASN A 221 13.95 -9.02 9.46
N ARG A 222 14.94 -9.08 8.56
CA ARG A 222 16.29 -8.50 8.76
C ARG A 222 16.23 -6.99 8.72
N ASN A 223 15.64 -6.42 7.67
CA ASN A 223 15.61 -4.98 7.41
C ASN A 223 14.21 -4.37 7.40
N GLY A 224 13.15 -5.17 7.52
CA GLY A 224 11.76 -4.72 7.59
C GLY A 224 11.25 -4.18 6.26
N LEU A 225 11.72 -4.75 5.15
CA LEU A 225 11.23 -4.45 3.81
C LEU A 225 10.03 -5.32 3.48
N ILE A 226 9.01 -4.72 2.86
CA ILE A 226 7.84 -5.44 2.36
C ILE A 226 8.28 -6.18 1.10
N VAL A 227 8.10 -7.50 1.04
CA VAL A 227 8.50 -8.34 -0.09
C VAL A 227 7.33 -8.85 -0.92
N ASN A 228 6.12 -8.84 -0.36
CA ASN A 228 4.90 -9.17 -1.09
C ASN A 228 3.69 -8.43 -0.50
N THR A 229 2.66 -8.21 -1.31
CA THR A 229 1.42 -7.56 -0.94
C THR A 229 0.23 -8.25 -1.61
N GLU A 230 -0.83 -8.52 -0.85
CA GLU A 230 -2.06 -9.05 -1.41
C GLU A 230 -3.27 -8.33 -0.82
N VAL A 231 -4.29 -8.04 -1.63
CA VAL A 231 -5.55 -7.45 -1.16
C VAL A 231 -6.68 -8.38 -1.54
N PHE A 232 -7.48 -8.77 -0.55
CA PHE A 232 -8.69 -9.57 -0.73
C PHE A 232 -9.92 -8.88 -0.16
N GLU A 233 -11.08 -9.43 -0.50
CA GLU A 233 -12.32 -9.14 0.21
C GLU A 233 -12.16 -9.49 1.70
N ALA A 234 -12.63 -8.64 2.61
CA ALA A 234 -12.49 -8.84 4.05
C ALA A 234 -13.45 -9.91 4.61
N ASN A 235 -13.26 -11.16 4.19
CA ASN A 235 -13.95 -12.33 4.72
C ASN A 235 -13.18 -12.91 5.93
N GLY A 236 -13.72 -13.98 6.54
CA GLY A 236 -13.13 -14.56 7.76
C GLY A 236 -11.83 -15.36 7.57
N THR A 237 -11.42 -15.63 6.33
CA THR A 237 -10.23 -16.44 6.00
C THR A 237 -9.17 -15.68 5.21
N ALA A 238 -9.49 -14.49 4.71
CA ALA A 238 -8.69 -13.68 3.79
C ALA A 238 -7.23 -13.54 4.21
N GLU A 239 -6.95 -13.31 5.50
CA GLU A 239 -5.58 -13.14 6.00
C GLU A 239 -4.74 -14.41 5.87
N ARG A 240 -5.36 -15.58 6.09
CA ARG A 240 -4.70 -16.90 5.97
C ARG A 240 -4.55 -17.30 4.51
N ASP A 241 -5.58 -17.06 3.71
CA ASP A 241 -5.55 -17.36 2.27
C ASP A 241 -4.49 -16.50 1.57
N ALA A 242 -4.45 -15.20 1.87
CA ALA A 242 -3.44 -14.28 1.34
C ALA A 242 -2.03 -14.65 1.79
N ALA A 243 -1.88 -15.09 3.05
CA ALA A 243 -0.60 -15.56 3.54
C ALA A 243 -0.08 -16.76 2.73
N LEU A 244 -0.91 -17.77 2.45
CA LEU A 244 -0.51 -18.92 1.65
C LEU A 244 -0.14 -18.51 0.22
N VAL A 245 -0.94 -17.65 -0.43
CA VAL A 245 -0.63 -17.11 -1.76
C VAL A 245 0.71 -16.38 -1.79
N MET A 246 1.00 -15.54 -0.79
CA MET A 246 2.29 -14.83 -0.73
C MET A 246 3.46 -15.78 -0.44
N LEU A 247 3.25 -16.83 0.35
CA LEU A 247 4.28 -17.83 0.67
C LEU A 247 4.62 -18.70 -0.54
N GLU A 248 3.65 -19.08 -1.36
CA GLU A 248 3.86 -19.80 -2.62
C GLU A 248 4.74 -19.03 -3.61
N GLN A 249 4.69 -17.70 -3.56
CA GLN A 249 5.47 -16.82 -4.42
C GLN A 249 6.89 -16.57 -3.92
N ILE A 250 7.27 -17.07 -2.73
CA ILE A 250 8.66 -16.96 -2.25
C ILE A 250 9.56 -17.79 -3.15
N THR A 251 10.42 -17.10 -3.89
CA THR A 251 11.40 -17.75 -4.76
C THR A 251 12.60 -18.27 -3.96
N GLY A 252 12.98 -19.53 -4.15
CA GLY A 252 14.21 -20.08 -3.56
C GLY A 252 14.10 -21.57 -3.25
N THR A 253 15.23 -22.20 -2.94
CA THR A 253 15.30 -23.62 -2.55
C THR A 253 15.62 -23.82 -1.07
N LYS A 254 15.88 -22.72 -0.34
CA LYS A 254 16.23 -22.74 1.08
C LYS A 254 14.99 -22.93 1.95
N GLN A 255 15.20 -23.46 3.14
CA GLN A 255 14.16 -23.48 4.17
C GLN A 255 13.90 -22.06 4.65
N VAL A 256 12.65 -21.63 4.55
CA VAL A 256 12.20 -20.31 4.99
C VAL A 256 11.31 -20.44 6.21
N THR A 257 11.23 -19.38 7.02
CA THR A 257 10.36 -19.33 8.19
C THR A 257 9.39 -18.18 8.08
N VAL A 258 8.14 -18.37 8.48
CA VAL A 258 7.12 -17.31 8.49
C VAL A 258 6.61 -17.04 9.90
N GLY A 259 6.80 -15.82 10.37
CA GLY A 259 6.18 -15.30 11.59
C GLY A 259 4.72 -14.93 11.35
N GLY A 260 3.85 -15.26 12.30
CA GLY A 260 2.42 -14.89 12.24
C GLY A 260 1.85 -14.66 13.65
N ASP A 261 0.74 -13.96 13.73
CA ASP A 261 0.01 -13.74 14.97
C ASP A 261 -0.74 -15.00 15.45
N LYS A 262 -1.45 -14.92 16.59
CA LYS A 262 -2.15 -16.07 17.19
C LYS A 262 -3.33 -16.56 16.34
N ALA A 263 -3.88 -15.74 15.45
CA ALA A 263 -5.00 -16.12 14.59
C ALA A 263 -4.59 -17.08 13.46
N TYR A 264 -3.29 -17.08 13.09
CA TYR A 264 -2.74 -18.04 12.12
C TYR A 264 -2.53 -19.45 12.70
N ASP A 265 -2.62 -19.65 14.02
CA ASP A 265 -2.41 -20.96 14.66
C ASP A 265 -3.59 -21.91 14.46
N THR A 266 -3.74 -22.35 13.20
CA THR A 266 -4.76 -23.27 12.72
C THR A 266 -4.10 -24.50 12.11
N ALA A 267 -4.73 -25.68 12.28
CA ALA A 267 -4.13 -26.94 11.82
C ALA A 267 -3.89 -26.93 10.30
N ASP A 268 -4.85 -26.41 9.55
CA ASP A 268 -4.78 -26.29 8.09
C ASP A 268 -3.63 -25.36 7.67
N PHE A 269 -3.56 -24.14 8.22
CA PHE A 269 -2.50 -23.19 7.88
C PHE A 269 -1.11 -23.72 8.21
N VAL A 270 -0.93 -24.35 9.38
CA VAL A 270 0.35 -24.95 9.78
C VAL A 270 0.73 -26.11 8.87
N THR A 271 -0.24 -26.91 8.43
CA THR A 271 -0.01 -28.02 7.50
C THR A 271 0.38 -27.50 6.12
N GLU A 272 -0.33 -26.52 5.59
CA GLU A 272 0.00 -25.93 4.29
C GLU A 272 1.34 -25.22 4.28
N CYS A 273 1.70 -24.47 5.33
CA CYS A 273 3.05 -23.92 5.46
C CYS A 273 4.12 -25.02 5.32
N ARG A 274 3.93 -26.16 5.99
CA ARG A 274 4.87 -27.28 5.94
C ARG A 274 4.91 -27.94 4.56
N ASN A 275 3.77 -28.06 3.87
CA ASN A 275 3.69 -28.56 2.50
C ASN A 275 4.50 -27.66 1.54
N LEU A 276 4.43 -26.35 1.76
CA LEU A 276 5.22 -25.34 1.05
C LEU A 276 6.69 -25.28 1.51
N LYS A 277 7.13 -26.19 2.41
CA LYS A 277 8.47 -26.21 3.02
C LYS A 277 8.82 -24.93 3.79
N VAL A 278 7.80 -24.24 4.28
CA VAL A 278 7.90 -23.06 5.16
C VAL A 278 7.72 -23.50 6.62
N THR A 279 8.66 -23.14 7.49
CA THR A 279 8.53 -23.38 8.92
C THR A 279 7.66 -22.30 9.58
N PRO A 280 6.50 -22.64 10.16
CA PRO A 280 5.58 -21.64 10.69
C PRO A 280 6.01 -21.18 12.10
N HIS A 281 6.67 -20.02 12.18
CA HIS A 281 6.95 -19.31 13.43
C HIS A 281 5.71 -18.52 13.92
N VAL A 282 4.57 -19.18 13.98
CA VAL A 282 3.30 -18.58 14.40
C VAL A 282 3.20 -18.54 15.92
N ALA A 283 2.59 -17.48 16.49
CA ALA A 283 2.35 -17.41 17.94
C ALA A 283 1.38 -18.51 18.42
N GLN A 284 1.80 -19.31 19.40
CA GLN A 284 0.97 -20.41 19.92
C GLN A 284 -0.35 -19.92 20.53
N ASN A 285 -1.44 -20.60 20.21
CA ASN A 285 -2.77 -20.42 20.75
C ASN A 285 -3.14 -21.55 21.72
N LEU A 286 -2.57 -21.50 22.92
CA LEU A 286 -2.77 -22.55 23.94
C LEU A 286 -4.21 -22.61 24.50
N GLU A 287 -4.97 -21.52 24.37
CA GLU A 287 -6.34 -21.42 24.88
C GLU A 287 -7.38 -22.00 23.90
N ARG A 288 -6.96 -22.37 22.70
CA ARG A 288 -7.83 -22.97 21.69
C ARG A 288 -8.27 -24.38 22.13
N PRO A 289 -9.54 -24.78 21.92
CA PRO A 289 -9.95 -26.17 22.07
C PRO A 289 -9.10 -27.09 21.17
N GLY A 290 -8.42 -28.07 21.77
CA GLY A 290 -7.46 -28.94 21.08
C GLY A 290 -6.00 -28.47 21.11
N GLY A 291 -5.71 -27.32 21.73
CA GLY A 291 -4.36 -26.76 21.86
C GLY A 291 -3.83 -26.07 20.60
N SER A 292 -2.57 -25.67 20.67
CA SER A 292 -1.82 -25.02 19.59
C SER A 292 -1.46 -26.03 18.49
N ALA A 293 -1.63 -25.66 17.22
CA ALA A 293 -1.16 -26.47 16.08
C ALA A 293 0.36 -26.36 15.88
N ILE A 294 0.96 -25.31 16.42
CA ILE A 294 2.42 -25.16 16.54
C ILE A 294 2.94 -26.03 17.69
N ASP A 295 3.87 -26.93 17.38
CA ASP A 295 4.46 -27.91 18.27
C ASP A 295 5.96 -27.65 18.56
N ALA A 296 6.56 -28.50 19.40
CA ALA A 296 7.95 -28.37 19.84
C ALA A 296 8.97 -28.38 18.68
N ARG A 297 8.65 -28.96 17.52
CA ARG A 297 9.54 -28.96 16.34
C ARG A 297 9.81 -27.54 15.84
N THR A 298 8.93 -26.59 16.13
CA THR A 298 9.12 -25.18 15.81
C THR A 298 9.62 -24.41 17.03
N THR A 299 8.98 -24.59 18.19
CA THR A 299 9.22 -23.72 19.35
C THR A 299 10.53 -23.97 20.11
N GLN A 300 11.12 -25.16 19.97
CA GLN A 300 12.38 -25.49 20.65
C GLN A 300 13.59 -24.72 20.08
N HIS A 301 13.48 -24.19 18.85
CA HIS A 301 14.58 -23.51 18.19
C HIS A 301 14.68 -22.04 18.62
N PRO A 302 15.88 -21.50 18.91
CA PRO A 302 16.06 -20.09 19.26
C PRO A 302 15.52 -19.12 18.20
N GLY A 303 15.52 -19.52 16.93
CA GLY A 303 14.96 -18.77 15.81
C GLY A 303 13.47 -18.44 15.99
N TYR A 304 12.70 -19.30 16.64
CA TYR A 304 11.30 -19.04 16.95
C TYR A 304 11.15 -17.80 17.84
N ALA A 305 11.87 -17.76 18.97
CA ALA A 305 11.83 -16.63 19.90
C ALA A 305 12.33 -15.31 19.26
N ILE A 306 13.30 -15.38 18.34
CA ILE A 306 13.75 -14.21 17.56
C ILE A 306 12.64 -13.74 16.61
N SER A 307 12.03 -14.66 15.86
CA SER A 307 10.92 -14.37 14.95
C SER A 307 9.75 -13.69 15.68
N GLN A 308 9.37 -14.20 16.86
CA GLN A 308 8.31 -13.61 17.68
C GLN A 308 8.59 -12.15 18.11
N ARG A 309 9.86 -11.75 18.23
CA ARG A 309 10.22 -10.36 18.50
C ARG A 309 10.23 -9.53 17.22
N LYS A 310 10.79 -10.07 16.13
CA LYS A 310 10.94 -9.37 14.84
C LYS A 310 9.61 -9.18 14.11
N ARG A 311 8.62 -10.07 14.29
CA ARG A 311 7.30 -9.96 13.65
C ARG A 311 6.61 -8.62 13.89
N LYS A 312 6.85 -7.99 15.04
CA LYS A 312 6.26 -6.69 15.41
C LYS A 312 6.63 -5.55 14.44
N ARG A 313 7.67 -5.72 13.60
CA ARG A 313 8.08 -4.74 12.60
C ARG A 313 7.07 -4.55 11.47
N ILE A 314 6.22 -5.54 11.20
CA ILE A 314 5.14 -5.40 10.21
C ILE A 314 4.15 -4.29 10.61
N GLU A 315 4.00 -4.03 11.91
CA GLU A 315 3.16 -2.95 12.43
C GLU A 315 3.71 -1.56 12.08
N GLU A 316 5.04 -1.41 11.96
CA GLU A 316 5.64 -0.16 11.46
C GLU A 316 5.26 0.08 10.00
N CYS A 317 5.25 -0.99 9.19
CA CYS A 317 4.83 -0.95 7.78
C CYS A 317 3.37 -0.54 7.68
N PHE A 318 2.46 -1.22 8.38
CA PHE A 318 1.04 -0.87 8.40
C PHE A 318 0.79 0.53 8.97
N GLY A 319 1.51 0.91 10.02
CA GLY A 319 1.44 2.25 10.62
C GLY A 319 1.76 3.33 9.60
N TRP A 320 2.83 3.15 8.82
CA TRP A 320 3.23 4.06 7.76
C TRP A 320 2.22 4.09 6.61
N LEU A 321 1.81 2.93 6.09
CA LEU A 321 0.84 2.83 4.99
C LEU A 321 -0.49 3.52 5.34
N LYS A 322 -0.99 3.31 6.56
CA LYS A 322 -2.25 3.90 7.02
C LYS A 322 -2.14 5.39 7.27
N THR A 323 -1.06 5.84 7.90
CA THR A 323 -0.94 7.22 8.39
C THR A 323 -0.36 8.15 7.34
N ILE A 324 0.71 7.73 6.66
CA ILE A 324 1.44 8.55 5.71
C ILE A 324 0.86 8.37 4.31
N ALA A 325 0.74 7.13 3.82
CA ALA A 325 0.19 6.85 2.49
C ALA A 325 -1.36 6.89 2.42
N LEU A 326 -2.02 7.37 3.47
CA LEU A 326 -3.48 7.62 3.52
C LEU A 326 -4.36 6.37 3.31
N LEU A 327 -3.88 5.18 3.66
CA LEU A 327 -4.63 3.93 3.47
C LEU A 327 -5.54 3.53 4.65
N ARG A 328 -5.78 4.42 5.63
CA ARG A 328 -6.83 4.17 6.64
C ARG A 328 -8.19 4.00 6.01
N LYS A 329 -8.47 4.82 4.99
CA LYS A 329 -9.72 4.79 4.22
C LYS A 329 -9.41 4.95 2.73
N VAL A 330 -9.62 3.89 1.97
CA VAL A 330 -9.21 3.83 0.56
C VAL A 330 -10.17 4.61 -0.31
N ARG A 331 -9.61 5.39 -1.26
CA ARG A 331 -10.38 6.24 -2.19
C ARG A 331 -10.75 5.54 -3.50
N HIS A 332 -10.22 4.33 -3.69
CA HIS A 332 -10.45 3.50 -4.85
C HIS A 332 -11.43 2.39 -4.49
N ARG A 333 -12.14 1.88 -5.50
CA ARG A 333 -13.16 0.85 -5.37
C ARG A 333 -12.78 -0.37 -6.19
N GLY A 334 -13.15 -1.54 -5.70
CA GLY A 334 -12.80 -2.84 -6.26
C GLY A 334 -11.44 -3.33 -5.79
N VAL A 335 -11.34 -4.64 -5.56
CA VAL A 335 -10.11 -5.30 -5.07
C VAL A 335 -8.90 -4.94 -5.92
N PHE A 336 -9.07 -4.93 -7.25
CA PHE A 336 -7.98 -4.64 -8.19
C PHE A 336 -7.37 -3.24 -8.01
N LYS A 337 -8.19 -2.19 -7.97
CA LYS A 337 -7.70 -0.81 -7.83
C LYS A 337 -7.17 -0.53 -6.43
N VAL A 338 -7.77 -1.14 -5.40
CA VAL A 338 -7.27 -1.05 -4.03
C VAL A 338 -5.93 -1.78 -3.89
N GLY A 339 -5.80 -2.96 -4.48
CA GLY A 339 -4.56 -3.72 -4.60
C GLY A 339 -3.44 -2.89 -5.22
N TRP A 340 -3.70 -2.30 -6.39
CA TRP A 340 -2.73 -1.42 -7.07
C TRP A 340 -2.18 -0.33 -6.14
N VAL A 341 -3.07 0.38 -5.43
CA VAL A 341 -2.66 1.50 -4.56
C VAL A 341 -1.94 1.01 -3.31
N PHE A 342 -2.35 -0.15 -2.78
CA PHE A 342 -1.71 -0.79 -1.65
C PHE A 342 -0.28 -1.24 -1.98
N THR A 343 -0.08 -1.92 -3.11
CA THR A 343 1.23 -2.33 -3.64
C THR A 343 2.12 -1.12 -3.94
N PHE A 344 1.57 -0.10 -4.59
CA PHE A 344 2.33 1.12 -4.89
C PHE A 344 2.78 1.86 -3.61
N ALA A 345 1.92 1.91 -2.59
CA ALA A 345 2.28 2.48 -1.29
C ALA A 345 3.34 1.64 -0.55
N ALA A 346 3.31 0.31 -0.70
CA ALA A 346 4.36 -0.56 -0.17
C ALA A 346 5.72 -0.30 -0.84
N ALA A 347 5.74 -0.06 -2.16
CA ALA A 347 6.94 0.37 -2.87
C ALA A 347 7.47 1.70 -2.33
N ALA A 348 6.58 2.68 -2.10
CA ALA A 348 6.95 3.97 -1.51
C ALA A 348 7.54 3.81 -0.09
N TYR A 349 6.95 2.95 0.74
CA TYR A 349 7.50 2.61 2.05
C TYR A 349 8.91 2.02 1.94
N ASN A 350 9.11 1.05 1.04
CA ASN A 350 10.41 0.42 0.83
C ASN A 350 11.48 1.43 0.41
N LEU A 351 11.17 2.37 -0.49
CA LEU A 351 12.09 3.46 -0.86
C LEU A 351 12.52 4.29 0.37
N VAL A 352 11.57 4.65 1.24
CA VAL A 352 11.87 5.38 2.49
C VAL A 352 12.73 4.52 3.42
N ARG A 353 12.42 3.24 3.55
CA ARG A 353 13.14 2.30 4.42
C ARG A 353 14.57 2.09 3.93
N MET A 354 14.77 1.86 2.64
CA MET A 354 16.09 1.70 2.02
C MET A 354 16.95 2.95 2.21
N ARG A 355 16.39 4.16 2.04
CA ARG A 355 17.10 5.41 2.36
C ARG A 355 17.59 5.42 3.81
N ASN A 356 16.71 5.11 4.76
CA ASN A 356 17.06 5.13 6.18
C ASN A 356 18.15 4.11 6.53
N LEU A 357 18.12 2.94 5.91
CA LEU A 357 19.15 1.92 6.09
C LEU A 357 20.49 2.37 5.50
N ALA A 358 20.49 3.06 4.36
CA ALA A 358 21.72 3.60 3.77
C ALA A 358 22.36 4.67 4.67
N ILE A 359 21.56 5.55 5.28
CA ILE A 359 22.04 6.55 6.24
C ILE A 359 22.64 5.88 7.49
N GLN A 360 22.08 4.77 7.96
CA GLN A 360 22.59 4.05 9.14
C GLN A 360 23.90 3.29 8.87
N ALA A 361 24.20 3.00 7.61
CA ALA A 361 25.42 2.32 7.18
C ALA A 361 26.55 3.31 6.80
N SER A 362 26.24 4.61 6.74
CA SER A 362 27.18 5.71 6.48
C SER A 362 27.70 6.27 7.79
#